data_AF-C0NUB7-F1
#
_entry.id   AF-C0NUB7-F1
#
_cell.length_a   1.000
_cell.length_b   1.000
_cell.length_c   1.000
_cell.angle_alpha   90.00
_cell.angle_beta   90.00
_cell.angle_gamma   90.00
#
_symmetry.space_group_name_H-M   'P 1'
#
loop_
_entity.id
_entity.type
_entity.pdbx_description
1 polymer ?
#
loop_
_entity_poly.entity_id
_entity_poly.type
_entity_poly.pdbx_seq_one_letter_code
_entity_poly.pdbx_strand_id
1 'polypeptide(L)'
;MAGKAEKKVAEKKAALTPAEAFQKHGYEFFGPPGTFILIIVLPILIYIFPFICNDISGCPAPSLLHPSTLVLDTLKREVGWPENGLRGLYDGQVTLYVLGYYLLLLVLQIVLPGQEVDGVVLAGGGRHKYKFNTFLTTILVLGGCAVGSYKFGAEFPVWTFLWDNYIQVITANLVISVALSVFVYLRSFTVPAPGQPNPTHRELAPGGSSGNLIYDFFMGRELNPRITLPIPFVSEASKIFDIKVFCEMRPGMLGWIILNLSNIAHQYKVNSGQITMSILLVTFFQAFYAIDSFYMEPAILTTMDVIMDGFGFMLSFGDLVWVPFIFSIQTRYLAVYPLHIGPQGIAMVLGVQAVGYYVFRSTNNQKNRFRTNPNDPRVKHLKYIETAAGSRLLISGWWGCARHINYLGDWVMSWAYCLPTGVAGYLMVEHADPITGAIEKRAVEAPEVRGWGIPVTYFFMVYFTILLLHRERRDEAKCRRKYGKDWDRYTSIVKSRIVPGIY
;
A
#
# COMPACT_ATOMS: atom_id res chain seq x y z
N MET A 1 7.14 50.93 -33.13
CA MET A 1 5.87 50.37 -32.64
C MET A 1 6.13 49.12 -31.76
N ALA A 2 6.93 49.25 -30.71
CA ALA A 2 7.36 48.14 -29.84
C ALA A 2 6.67 48.22 -28.46
N GLY A 3 5.34 48.04 -28.44
CA GLY A 3 4.55 48.30 -27.22
C GLY A 3 3.28 47.46 -27.03
N LYS A 4 3.17 46.27 -27.63
CA LYS A 4 1.98 45.40 -27.47
C LYS A 4 2.27 43.89 -27.37
N ALA A 5 3.44 43.50 -26.88
CA ALA A 5 3.69 42.13 -26.45
C ALA A 5 3.94 42.14 -24.92
N GLU A 6 3.42 41.15 -24.20
CA GLU A 6 3.61 40.95 -22.75
C GLU A 6 2.64 41.66 -21.79
N LYS A 7 1.32 41.57 -22.06
CA LYS A 7 0.30 41.50 -21.01
C LYS A 7 -0.69 40.37 -21.28
N LYS A 8 -0.21 39.13 -21.31
CA LYS A 8 -1.05 37.98 -20.92
C LYS A 8 -0.89 37.83 -19.41
N VAL A 9 -1.56 38.72 -18.67
CA VAL A 9 -1.91 38.43 -17.28
C VAL A 9 -2.79 37.19 -17.37
N ALA A 10 -2.25 36.05 -16.97
CA ALA A 10 -3.06 34.86 -16.75
C ALA A 10 -4.12 35.28 -15.74
N GLU A 11 -5.38 35.44 -16.19
CA GLU A 11 -6.52 35.55 -15.30
C GLU A 11 -6.36 34.44 -14.26
N LYS A 12 -6.18 34.82 -12.98
CA LYS A 12 -6.31 33.88 -11.88
C LYS A 12 -7.72 33.31 -11.99
N LYS A 13 -7.87 32.17 -12.66
CA LYS A 13 -9.11 31.40 -12.64
C LYS A 13 -9.51 31.30 -11.18
N ALA A 14 -10.67 31.85 -10.83
CA ALA A 14 -11.20 31.74 -9.49
C ALA A 14 -11.16 30.26 -9.08
N ALA A 15 -10.64 29.97 -7.89
CA ALA A 15 -10.60 28.61 -7.38
C ALA A 15 -12.03 28.08 -7.36
N LEU A 16 -12.22 26.88 -7.91
CA LEU A 16 -13.54 26.24 -7.95
C LEU A 16 -14.06 26.09 -6.53
N THR A 17 -15.36 26.33 -6.35
CA THR A 17 -16.01 25.96 -5.09
C THR A 17 -15.92 24.44 -4.88
N PRO A 18 -15.97 23.95 -3.63
CA PRO A 18 -15.91 22.51 -3.37
C PRO A 18 -16.98 21.70 -4.12
N ALA A 19 -18.19 22.26 -4.27
CA ALA A 19 -19.27 21.62 -5.02
C ALA A 19 -18.98 21.54 -6.52
N GLU A 20 -18.43 22.60 -7.13
CA GLU A 20 -18.03 22.58 -8.55
C GLU A 20 -16.84 21.65 -8.80
N ALA A 21 -15.89 21.60 -7.85
CA ALA A 21 -14.77 20.66 -7.89
C ALA A 21 -15.28 19.21 -7.86
N PHE A 22 -16.24 18.91 -6.97
CA PHE A 22 -16.87 17.60 -6.89
C PHE A 22 -17.67 17.27 -8.15
N GLN A 23 -18.47 18.21 -8.68
CA GLN A 23 -19.24 17.99 -9.90
C GLN A 23 -18.36 17.62 -11.11
N LYS A 24 -17.14 18.19 -11.17
CA LYS A 24 -16.14 17.83 -12.20
C LYS A 24 -15.40 16.53 -11.91
N HIS A 25 -15.31 16.14 -10.64
CA HIS A 25 -14.69 14.89 -10.22
C HIS A 25 -15.61 13.70 -10.47
N GLY A 26 -16.86 13.79 -10.01
CA GLY A 26 -17.85 12.73 -10.02
C GLY A 26 -17.69 11.76 -8.84
N TYR A 27 -18.65 10.82 -8.75
CA TYR A 27 -18.58 9.71 -7.81
C TYR A 27 -17.61 8.63 -8.30
N GLU A 28 -16.83 8.09 -7.36
CA GLU A 28 -16.03 6.87 -7.52
C GLU A 28 -16.66 5.75 -6.68
N PHE A 29 -16.13 4.52 -6.76
CA PHE A 29 -16.56 3.38 -5.92
C PHE A 29 -18.09 3.13 -5.90
N PHE A 30 -18.76 3.30 -7.04
CA PHE A 30 -20.23 3.18 -7.17
C PHE A 30 -21.03 4.15 -6.27
N GLY A 31 -20.43 5.29 -5.91
CA GLY A 31 -21.08 6.33 -5.13
C GLY A 31 -21.44 5.88 -3.70
N PRO A 32 -22.42 6.55 -3.05
CA PRO A 32 -22.75 6.29 -1.66
C PRO A 32 -23.05 4.82 -1.33
N PRO A 33 -23.85 4.08 -2.12
CA PRO A 33 -24.13 2.67 -1.84
C PRO A 33 -22.88 1.80 -1.88
N GLY A 34 -22.00 2.00 -2.87
CA GLY A 34 -20.77 1.22 -2.97
C GLY A 34 -19.79 1.55 -1.85
N THR A 35 -19.63 2.83 -1.51
CA THR A 35 -18.78 3.23 -0.36
C THR A 35 -19.30 2.68 0.96
N PHE A 36 -20.63 2.63 1.16
CA PHE A 36 -21.24 2.02 2.35
C PHE A 36 -20.89 0.53 2.45
N ILE A 37 -21.03 -0.20 1.35
CA ILE A 37 -20.68 -1.62 1.28
C ILE A 37 -19.19 -1.82 1.57
N LEU A 38 -18.31 -1.01 0.99
CA LEU A 38 -16.86 -1.13 1.18
C LEU A 38 -16.41 -0.87 2.61
N ILE A 39 -17.04 0.07 3.32
CA ILE A 39 -16.76 0.35 4.75
C ILE A 39 -16.99 -0.90 5.61
N ILE A 40 -17.97 -1.74 5.26
CA ILE A 40 -18.34 -2.93 6.04
C ILE A 40 -17.60 -4.17 5.54
N VAL A 41 -17.56 -4.38 4.22
CA VAL A 41 -17.04 -5.62 3.62
C VAL A 41 -15.52 -5.71 3.71
N LEU A 42 -14.78 -4.61 3.52
CA LEU A 42 -13.31 -4.66 3.53
C LEU A 42 -12.74 -5.07 4.91
N PRO A 43 -13.25 -4.53 6.04
CA PRO A 43 -12.87 -5.02 7.36
C PRO A 43 -13.24 -6.47 7.64
N ILE A 44 -14.31 -7.00 7.05
CA ILE A 44 -14.63 -8.42 7.20
C ILE A 44 -13.66 -9.28 6.39
N LEU A 45 -13.39 -8.86 5.15
CA LEU A 45 -12.52 -9.56 4.21
C LEU A 45 -11.09 -9.71 4.75
N ILE A 46 -10.57 -8.72 5.49
CA ILE A 46 -9.22 -8.84 6.07
C ILE A 46 -9.10 -10.00 7.08
N TYR A 47 -10.15 -10.29 7.86
CA TYR A 47 -10.15 -11.41 8.80
C TYR A 47 -10.34 -12.76 8.12
N ILE A 48 -11.01 -12.80 6.97
CA ILE A 48 -11.26 -14.05 6.25
C ILE A 48 -9.94 -14.78 5.92
N PHE A 49 -8.91 -14.05 5.48
CA PHE A 49 -7.63 -14.66 5.09
C PHE A 49 -6.95 -15.44 6.22
N PRO A 50 -6.64 -14.86 7.40
CA PRO A 50 -6.01 -15.59 8.48
C PRO A 50 -6.92 -16.64 9.13
N PHE A 51 -8.25 -16.53 9.03
CA PHE A 51 -9.13 -17.58 9.54
C PHE A 51 -9.22 -18.79 8.60
N ILE A 52 -9.32 -18.57 7.29
CA ILE A 52 -9.39 -19.66 6.32
C ILE A 52 -8.02 -20.34 6.17
N CYS A 53 -6.92 -19.59 6.24
CA CYS A 53 -5.57 -20.09 6.06
C CYS A 53 -4.75 -19.84 7.33
N ASN A 54 -4.61 -20.87 8.16
CA ASN A 54 -4.07 -20.76 9.52
C ASN A 54 -3.08 -21.90 9.84
N ASP A 55 -2.47 -21.83 11.02
CA ASP A 55 -1.54 -22.80 11.61
C ASP A 55 -2.22 -23.81 12.55
N ILE A 56 -3.55 -23.81 12.61
CA ILE A 56 -4.34 -24.68 13.49
C ILE A 56 -4.80 -25.92 12.75
N SER A 57 -5.40 -25.74 11.57
CA SER A 57 -6.03 -26.81 10.79
C SER A 57 -5.54 -26.90 9.36
N GLY A 58 -5.23 -25.77 8.71
CA GLY A 58 -4.75 -25.79 7.34
C GLY A 58 -5.02 -24.53 6.53
N CYS A 59 -4.79 -24.66 5.23
CA CYS A 59 -5.10 -23.68 4.21
C CYS A 59 -5.70 -24.39 2.99
N PRO A 60 -7.05 -24.47 2.90
CA PRO A 60 -8.04 -23.85 3.77
C PRO A 60 -8.32 -24.73 5.00
N ALA A 61 -9.06 -24.20 5.98
CA ALA A 61 -9.64 -25.00 7.05
C ALA A 61 -10.46 -26.18 6.46
N PRO A 62 -10.30 -27.43 6.95
CA PRO A 62 -10.85 -28.64 6.32
C PRO A 62 -12.35 -28.59 6.03
N SER A 63 -13.15 -28.05 6.96
CA SER A 63 -14.61 -27.95 6.80
C SER A 63 -15.03 -27.08 5.60
N LEU A 64 -14.14 -26.22 5.09
CA LEU A 64 -14.40 -25.38 3.91
C LEU A 64 -14.24 -26.15 2.59
N LEU A 65 -13.59 -27.32 2.59
CA LEU A 65 -13.48 -28.19 1.41
C LEU A 65 -14.82 -28.87 1.09
N HIS A 66 -15.64 -29.11 2.12
CA HIS A 66 -16.93 -29.78 2.01
C HIS A 66 -18.05 -28.93 2.64
N PRO A 67 -18.42 -27.80 2.00
CA PRO A 67 -19.42 -26.89 2.57
C PRO A 67 -20.79 -27.53 2.78
N SER A 68 -21.11 -28.61 2.07
CA SER A 68 -22.35 -29.39 2.25
C SER A 68 -22.45 -30.13 3.58
N THR A 69 -21.33 -30.38 4.26
CA THR A 69 -21.25 -31.10 5.54
C THR A 69 -20.70 -30.23 6.67
N LEU A 70 -20.72 -28.90 6.48
CA LEU A 70 -20.12 -27.95 7.40
C LEU A 70 -20.90 -27.91 8.73
N VAL A 71 -20.19 -28.19 9.82
CA VAL A 71 -20.68 -27.99 11.19
C VAL A 71 -19.99 -26.77 11.77
N LEU A 72 -20.78 -25.78 12.20
CA LEU A 72 -20.25 -24.48 12.63
C LEU A 72 -19.27 -24.59 13.80
N ASP A 73 -19.52 -25.48 14.77
CA ASP A 73 -18.63 -25.66 15.92
C ASP A 73 -17.31 -26.33 15.53
N THR A 74 -17.31 -27.21 14.53
CA THR A 74 -16.08 -27.76 13.93
C THR A 74 -15.30 -26.67 13.22
N LEU A 75 -15.97 -25.87 12.37
CA LEU A 75 -15.32 -24.75 11.69
C LEU A 75 -14.71 -23.77 12.68
N LYS A 76 -15.41 -23.40 13.76
CA LYS A 76 -14.88 -22.53 14.81
C LYS A 76 -13.59 -23.06 15.41
N ARG A 77 -13.50 -24.36 15.68
CA ARG A 77 -12.27 -24.98 16.18
C ARG A 77 -11.16 -24.97 15.13
N GLU A 78 -11.48 -25.31 13.90
CA GLU A 78 -10.52 -25.37 12.80
C GLU A 78 -9.93 -24.00 12.45
N VAL A 79 -10.73 -22.93 12.49
CA VAL A 79 -10.26 -21.57 12.21
C VAL A 79 -9.66 -20.89 13.45
N GLY A 80 -9.71 -21.51 14.63
CA GLY A 80 -9.27 -20.88 15.87
C GLY A 80 -10.13 -19.69 16.29
N TRP A 81 -11.44 -19.78 16.07
CA TRP A 81 -12.36 -18.74 16.49
C TRP A 81 -12.30 -18.56 18.02
N PRO A 82 -12.14 -17.33 18.54
CA PRO A 82 -12.01 -17.12 19.98
C PRO A 82 -13.23 -17.61 20.75
N GLU A 83 -13.01 -18.27 21.90
CA GLU A 83 -14.09 -18.80 22.75
C GLU A 83 -15.06 -17.70 23.21
N ASN A 84 -14.54 -16.51 23.49
CA ASN A 84 -15.31 -15.32 23.87
C ASN A 84 -15.94 -14.58 22.67
N GLY A 85 -15.94 -15.19 21.47
CA GLY A 85 -16.48 -14.62 20.25
C GLY A 85 -15.74 -13.37 19.79
N LEU A 86 -16.48 -12.37 19.28
CA LEU A 86 -15.92 -11.12 18.76
C LEU A 86 -15.05 -10.37 19.78
N ARG A 87 -15.28 -10.56 21.08
CA ARG A 87 -14.45 -9.92 22.13
C ARG A 87 -13.01 -10.42 22.10
N GLY A 88 -12.77 -11.66 21.68
CA GLY A 88 -11.41 -12.22 21.58
C GLY A 88 -10.61 -11.67 20.40
N LEU A 89 -11.26 -10.98 19.45
CA LEU A 89 -10.55 -10.27 18.38
C LEU A 89 -9.84 -9.02 18.89
N TYR A 90 -10.28 -8.45 20.01
CA TYR A 90 -9.70 -7.24 20.59
C TYR A 90 -8.93 -7.56 21.87
N ASP A 91 -7.75 -6.98 21.99
CA ASP A 91 -6.99 -6.95 23.22
C ASP A 91 -6.46 -5.53 23.46
N GLY A 92 -6.76 -4.98 24.65
CA GLY A 92 -6.37 -3.62 25.02
C GLY A 92 -4.85 -3.47 25.19
N GLN A 93 -4.17 -4.48 25.72
CA GLN A 93 -2.72 -4.47 25.88
C GLN A 93 -2.02 -4.55 24.51
N VAL A 94 -2.51 -5.40 23.60
CA VAL A 94 -2.03 -5.44 22.21
C VAL A 94 -2.20 -4.08 21.54
N THR A 95 -3.37 -3.46 21.72
CA THR A 95 -3.65 -2.12 21.17
C THR A 95 -2.69 -1.06 21.72
N LEU A 96 -2.35 -1.12 23.02
CA LEU A 96 -1.36 -0.22 23.62
C LEU A 96 0.05 -0.42 23.03
N TYR A 97 0.47 -1.66 22.77
CA TYR A 97 1.76 -1.91 22.12
C TYR A 97 1.80 -1.41 20.68
N VAL A 98 0.71 -1.61 19.91
CA VAL A 98 0.59 -1.05 18.55
C VAL A 98 0.65 0.48 18.59
N LEU A 99 -0.05 1.13 19.52
CA LEU A 99 0.06 2.58 19.73
C LEU A 99 1.49 3.00 20.13
N GLY A 100 2.18 2.19 20.92
CA GLY A 100 3.61 2.39 21.25
C GLY A 100 4.51 2.38 20.02
N TYR A 101 4.27 1.46 19.07
CA TYR A 101 4.96 1.46 17.78
C TYR A 101 4.67 2.74 16.97
N TYR A 102 3.42 3.17 16.91
CA TYR A 102 3.06 4.42 16.21
C TYR A 102 3.71 5.64 16.86
N LEU A 103 3.74 5.69 18.19
CA LEU A 103 4.41 6.74 18.94
C LEU A 103 5.91 6.76 18.66
N LEU A 104 6.57 5.59 18.60
CA LEU A 104 7.97 5.49 18.19
C LEU A 104 8.18 6.09 16.80
N LEU A 105 7.37 5.70 15.81
CA LEU A 105 7.49 6.23 14.44
C LEU A 105 7.27 7.74 14.37
N LEU A 106 6.34 8.27 15.17
CA LEU A 106 6.08 9.69 15.28
C LEU A 106 7.26 10.43 15.91
N VAL A 107 7.84 9.90 17.00
CA VAL A 107 9.05 10.46 17.62
C VAL A 107 10.21 10.47 16.62
N LEU A 108 10.42 9.37 15.87
CA LEU A 108 11.46 9.30 14.85
C LEU A 108 11.22 10.27 13.68
N GLN A 109 9.96 10.47 13.24
CA GLN A 109 9.61 11.49 12.26
C GLN A 109 10.05 12.87 12.74
N ILE A 110 9.87 13.19 14.02
CA ILE A 110 10.18 14.51 14.59
C ILE A 110 11.68 14.68 14.82
N VAL A 111 12.33 13.71 15.47
CA VAL A 111 13.71 13.85 15.97
C VAL A 111 14.75 13.65 14.88
N LEU A 112 14.54 12.73 13.94
CA LEU A 112 15.55 12.44 12.94
C LEU A 112 15.71 13.60 11.94
N PRO A 113 16.94 13.86 11.47
CA PRO A 113 17.16 14.78 10.36
C PRO A 113 16.49 14.23 9.10
N GLY A 114 16.06 15.11 8.22
CA GLY A 114 15.34 14.73 7.01
C GLY A 114 15.46 15.77 5.91
N GLN A 115 15.19 15.34 4.69
CA GLN A 115 15.14 16.24 3.53
C GLN A 115 13.84 17.04 3.57
N GLU A 116 13.94 18.37 3.48
CA GLU A 116 12.78 19.24 3.34
C GLU A 116 12.44 19.48 1.86
N VAL A 117 11.19 19.25 1.46
CA VAL A 117 10.73 19.39 0.07
C VAL A 117 9.37 20.07 0.02
N ASP A 118 9.18 20.97 -0.94
CA ASP A 118 7.88 21.57 -1.20
C ASP A 118 6.99 20.64 -2.05
N GLY A 119 5.75 20.45 -1.60
CA GLY A 119 4.70 19.75 -2.33
C GLY A 119 4.24 20.50 -3.58
N VAL A 120 3.24 19.93 -4.25
CA VAL A 120 2.62 20.56 -5.42
C VAL A 120 1.92 21.87 -5.06
N VAL A 121 1.66 22.71 -6.07
CA VAL A 121 0.83 23.90 -5.90
C VAL A 121 -0.61 23.45 -5.66
N LEU A 122 -1.18 23.90 -4.55
CA LEU A 122 -2.55 23.63 -4.13
C LEU A 122 -3.56 24.44 -4.95
N ALA A 123 -4.83 24.01 -4.99
CA ALA A 123 -5.86 24.70 -5.75
C ALA A 123 -6.14 26.12 -5.22
N GLY A 124 -6.10 26.29 -3.90
CA GLY A 124 -6.16 27.59 -3.24
C GLY A 124 -4.89 28.44 -3.37
N GLY A 125 -3.83 27.89 -3.97
CA GLY A 125 -2.50 28.48 -4.03
C GLY A 125 -1.64 28.18 -2.81
N GLY A 126 -0.33 28.42 -2.95
CA GLY A 126 0.66 28.02 -1.96
C GLY A 126 1.12 26.57 -2.14
N ARG A 127 2.01 26.14 -1.24
CA ARG A 127 2.59 24.79 -1.19
C ARG A 127 2.74 24.35 0.25
N HIS A 128 2.55 23.07 0.50
CA HIS A 128 2.92 22.45 1.77
C HIS A 128 4.40 22.07 1.78
N LYS A 129 5.09 22.32 2.90
CA LYS A 129 6.48 21.90 3.09
C LYS A 129 6.54 20.59 3.89
N TYR A 130 7.26 19.60 3.39
CA TYR A 130 7.35 18.24 3.96
C TYR A 130 8.77 17.95 4.44
N LYS A 131 8.91 17.17 5.52
CA LYS A 131 10.17 16.59 5.97
C LYS A 131 10.16 15.08 5.76
N PHE A 132 11.15 14.58 5.04
CA PHE A 132 11.30 13.17 4.69
C PHE A 132 12.51 12.54 5.36
N ASN A 133 12.27 11.53 6.19
CA ASN A 133 13.29 10.76 6.88
C ASN A 133 12.87 9.30 7.09
N THR A 134 11.95 8.79 6.26
CA THR A 134 11.44 7.41 6.41
C THR A 134 12.55 6.40 6.19
N PHE A 135 13.46 6.64 5.23
CA PHE A 135 14.62 5.75 5.04
C PHE A 135 15.47 5.62 6.32
N LEU A 136 15.83 6.73 6.97
CA LEU A 136 16.60 6.71 8.22
C LEU A 136 15.81 6.06 9.36
N THR A 137 14.50 6.30 9.43
CA THR A 137 13.59 5.63 10.38
C THR A 137 13.64 4.13 10.18
N THR A 138 13.54 3.66 8.94
CA THR A 138 13.59 2.24 8.57
C THR A 138 14.91 1.61 8.96
N ILE A 139 16.06 2.26 8.69
CA ILE A 139 17.37 1.74 9.11
C ILE A 139 17.45 1.58 10.63
N LEU A 140 16.96 2.55 11.40
CA LEU A 140 17.00 2.48 12.87
C LEU A 140 16.06 1.41 13.42
N VAL A 141 14.83 1.33 12.92
CA VAL A 141 13.84 0.34 13.38
C VAL A 141 14.28 -1.08 13.01
N LEU A 142 14.67 -1.31 11.75
CA LEU A 142 15.17 -2.61 11.31
C LEU A 142 16.51 -2.97 11.96
N GLY A 143 17.36 -1.98 12.25
CA GLY A 143 18.58 -2.16 13.04
C GLY A 143 18.28 -2.63 14.46
N GLY A 144 17.26 -2.05 15.11
CA GLY A 144 16.76 -2.50 16.41
C GLY A 144 16.21 -3.94 16.36
N CYS A 145 15.44 -4.27 15.33
CA CYS A 145 14.97 -5.63 15.08
C CYS A 145 16.12 -6.63 14.85
N ALA A 146 17.18 -6.22 14.13
CA ALA A 146 18.36 -7.04 13.91
C ALA A 146 19.14 -7.31 15.21
N VAL A 147 19.34 -6.29 16.05
CA VAL A 147 19.97 -6.44 17.37
C VAL A 147 19.12 -7.33 18.28
N GLY A 148 17.80 -7.15 18.26
CA GLY A 148 16.86 -8.02 18.98
C GLY A 148 16.97 -9.47 18.53
N SER A 149 16.99 -9.71 17.22
CA SER A 149 17.13 -11.04 16.63
C SER A 149 18.47 -11.67 16.95
N TYR A 150 19.57 -10.90 16.96
CA TYR A 150 20.89 -11.40 17.36
C TYR A 150 20.92 -11.84 18.84
N LYS A 151 20.27 -11.08 19.72
CA LYS A 151 20.29 -11.36 21.17
C LYS A 151 19.34 -12.48 21.59
N PHE A 152 18.16 -12.56 20.99
CA PHE A 152 17.08 -13.45 21.42
C PHE A 152 16.73 -14.54 20.39
N GLY A 153 17.38 -14.54 19.23
CA GLY A 153 17.04 -15.43 18.12
C GLY A 153 15.62 -15.20 17.61
N ALA A 154 14.95 -16.29 17.22
CA ALA A 154 13.55 -16.26 16.79
C ALA A 154 12.57 -15.98 17.94
N GLU A 155 13.01 -16.03 19.19
CA GLU A 155 12.23 -15.68 20.39
C GLU A 155 12.29 -14.18 20.73
N PHE A 156 12.82 -13.34 19.82
CA PHE A 156 12.77 -11.90 20.00
C PHE A 156 11.32 -11.43 20.24
N PRO A 157 11.00 -10.72 21.34
CA PRO A 157 9.61 -10.46 21.73
C PRO A 157 8.74 -9.78 20.69
N VAL A 158 9.31 -8.98 19.78
CA VAL A 158 8.52 -8.37 18.68
C VAL A 158 8.02 -9.43 17.71
N TRP A 159 8.85 -10.44 17.40
CA TRP A 159 8.48 -11.50 16.46
C TRP A 159 7.39 -12.40 17.01
N THR A 160 7.54 -12.85 18.25
CA THR A 160 6.54 -13.68 18.93
C THR A 160 5.25 -12.90 19.17
N PHE A 161 5.33 -11.65 19.63
CA PHE A 161 4.16 -10.79 19.82
C PHE A 161 3.32 -10.66 18.55
N LEU A 162 3.96 -10.36 17.40
CA LEU A 162 3.25 -10.16 16.13
C LEU A 162 2.64 -11.45 15.58
N TRP A 163 3.31 -12.59 15.78
CA TRP A 163 2.77 -13.88 15.38
C TRP A 163 1.58 -14.28 16.24
N ASP A 164 1.78 -14.29 17.56
CA ASP A 164 0.82 -14.83 18.54
C ASP A 164 -0.43 -13.96 18.67
N ASN A 165 -0.31 -12.65 18.44
CA ASN A 165 -1.41 -11.68 18.55
C ASN A 165 -1.88 -11.16 17.19
N TYR A 166 -1.61 -11.87 16.10
CA TYR A 166 -1.84 -11.38 14.73
C TYR A 166 -3.26 -10.81 14.51
N ILE A 167 -4.29 -11.54 14.96
CA ILE A 167 -5.70 -11.11 14.85
C ILE A 167 -5.96 -9.84 15.66
N GLN A 168 -5.44 -9.75 16.87
CA GLN A 168 -5.59 -8.60 17.75
C GLN A 168 -4.82 -7.37 17.22
N VAL A 169 -3.68 -7.60 16.55
CA VAL A 169 -2.91 -6.54 15.87
C VAL A 169 -3.71 -6.00 14.67
N ILE A 170 -4.39 -6.86 13.88
CA ILE A 170 -5.33 -6.40 12.83
C ILE A 170 -6.42 -5.53 13.46
N THR A 171 -7.06 -6.00 14.53
CA THR A 171 -8.13 -5.25 15.22
C THR A 171 -7.63 -3.91 15.75
N ALA A 172 -6.44 -3.87 16.36
CA ALA A 172 -5.84 -2.63 16.83
C ALA A 172 -5.64 -1.61 15.70
N ASN A 173 -5.09 -2.04 14.56
CA ASN A 173 -4.91 -1.16 13.40
C ASN A 173 -6.25 -0.73 12.79
N LEU A 174 -7.26 -1.59 12.79
CA LEU A 174 -8.61 -1.24 12.33
C LEU A 174 -9.26 -0.19 13.24
N VAL A 175 -9.15 -0.33 14.56
CA VAL A 175 -9.65 0.67 15.52
C VAL A 175 -8.93 2.01 15.32
N ILE A 176 -7.59 1.99 15.20
CA ILE A 176 -6.80 3.21 14.93
C ILE A 176 -7.23 3.84 13.61
N SER A 177 -7.40 3.03 12.56
CA SER A 177 -7.80 3.49 11.23
C SER A 177 -9.17 4.17 11.24
N VAL A 178 -10.16 3.56 11.90
CA VAL A 178 -11.50 4.14 12.06
C VAL A 178 -11.44 5.43 12.89
N ALA A 179 -10.70 5.43 14.01
CA ALA A 179 -10.57 6.60 14.87
C ALA A 179 -9.91 7.79 14.13
N LEU A 180 -8.85 7.53 13.36
CA LEU A 180 -8.22 8.54 12.50
C LEU A 180 -9.20 9.08 11.46
N SER A 181 -9.98 8.21 10.82
CA SER A 181 -10.97 8.59 9.81
C SER A 181 -12.07 9.48 10.40
N VAL A 182 -12.56 9.15 11.59
CA VAL A 182 -13.52 9.99 12.33
C VAL A 182 -12.89 11.34 12.68
N PHE A 183 -11.67 11.35 13.22
CA PHE A 183 -10.96 12.57 13.58
C PHE A 183 -10.78 13.52 12.39
N VAL A 184 -10.27 13.02 11.26
CA VAL A 184 -10.05 13.87 10.07
C VAL A 184 -11.35 14.30 9.42
N TYR A 185 -12.40 13.47 9.45
CA TYR A 185 -13.73 13.85 8.98
C TYR A 185 -14.30 15.01 9.79
N LEU A 186 -14.30 14.91 11.13
CA LEU A 186 -14.78 15.98 12.02
C LEU A 186 -13.94 17.26 11.86
N ARG A 187 -12.61 17.12 11.80
CA ARG A 187 -11.70 18.25 11.65
C ARG A 187 -11.83 18.94 10.29
N SER A 188 -12.25 18.23 9.26
CA SER A 188 -12.41 18.80 7.91
C SER A 188 -13.45 19.93 7.83
N PHE A 189 -14.43 19.97 8.74
CA PHE A 189 -15.43 21.04 8.80
C PHE A 189 -14.86 22.39 9.26
N THR A 190 -13.62 22.39 9.77
CA THR A 190 -12.87 23.61 10.12
C THR A 190 -11.98 24.13 9.00
N VAL A 191 -12.00 23.49 7.82
CA VAL A 191 -11.26 23.98 6.65
C VAL A 191 -11.85 25.33 6.22
N PRO A 192 -11.04 26.40 6.07
CA PRO A 192 -11.55 27.72 5.69
C PRO A 192 -12.31 27.69 4.37
N ALA A 193 -13.44 28.39 4.31
CA ALA A 193 -14.22 28.51 3.09
C ALA A 193 -13.46 29.33 2.01
N PRO A 194 -13.75 29.13 0.71
CA PRO A 194 -13.16 29.96 -0.34
C PRO A 194 -13.31 31.45 -0.05
N GLY A 195 -12.19 32.19 -0.09
CA GLY A 195 -12.13 33.62 0.21
C GLY A 195 -11.83 33.97 1.68
N GLN A 196 -11.87 33.02 2.61
CA GLN A 196 -11.43 33.25 3.99
C GLN A 196 -9.90 33.16 4.12
N PRO A 197 -9.29 33.81 5.13
CA PRO A 197 -7.86 33.67 5.41
C PRO A 197 -7.48 32.20 5.64
N ASN A 198 -6.54 31.69 4.86
CA ASN A 198 -6.08 30.30 4.93
C ASN A 198 -4.54 30.22 5.06
N PRO A 199 -3.97 30.65 6.20
CA PRO A 199 -2.52 30.71 6.38
C PRO A 199 -1.86 29.32 6.41
N THR A 200 -2.65 28.27 6.66
CA THR A 200 -2.17 26.88 6.72
C THR A 200 -2.37 26.12 5.40
N HIS A 201 -2.91 26.79 4.37
CA HIS A 201 -3.20 26.21 3.06
C HIS A 201 -4.06 24.93 3.10
N ARG A 202 -4.99 24.81 4.05
CA ARG A 202 -5.88 23.64 4.14
C ARG A 202 -6.96 23.73 3.06
N GLU A 203 -7.17 22.67 2.29
CA GLU A 203 -8.21 22.61 1.28
C GLU A 203 -8.97 21.28 1.28
N LEU A 204 -10.19 21.30 0.74
CA LEU A 204 -11.02 20.10 0.59
C LEU A 204 -10.61 19.33 -0.66
N ALA A 205 -10.63 18.00 -0.55
CA ALA A 205 -10.36 17.12 -1.67
C ALA A 205 -11.50 17.23 -2.72
N PRO A 206 -11.18 17.29 -4.03
CA PRO A 206 -12.18 17.34 -5.09
C PRO A 206 -13.20 16.20 -5.02
N GLY A 207 -12.75 14.99 -4.70
CA GLY A 207 -13.62 13.80 -4.56
C GLY A 207 -14.32 13.70 -3.21
N GLY A 208 -13.98 14.53 -2.23
CA GLY A 208 -14.44 14.42 -0.83
C GLY A 208 -15.50 15.44 -0.42
N SER A 209 -16.13 16.13 -1.38
CA SER A 209 -17.05 17.23 -1.10
C SER A 209 -18.44 17.00 -1.72
N SER A 210 -18.92 15.76 -1.68
CA SER A 210 -20.19 15.36 -2.31
C SER A 210 -21.43 15.84 -1.56
N GLY A 211 -21.29 16.12 -0.26
CA GLY A 211 -22.41 16.41 0.63
C GLY A 211 -23.11 15.17 1.18
N ASN A 212 -22.74 13.96 0.72
CA ASN A 212 -23.19 12.71 1.33
C ASN A 212 -22.22 12.27 2.44
N LEU A 213 -22.74 12.12 3.66
CA LEU A 213 -21.96 11.77 4.85
C LEU A 213 -21.11 10.50 4.67
N ILE A 214 -21.71 9.41 4.19
CA ILE A 214 -21.05 8.10 4.09
C ILE A 214 -19.94 8.16 3.04
N TYR A 215 -20.24 8.74 1.88
CA TYR A 215 -19.29 8.88 0.79
C TYR A 215 -18.10 9.79 1.17
N ASP A 216 -18.38 10.95 1.77
CA ASP A 216 -17.37 11.91 2.20
C ASP A 216 -16.51 11.37 3.37
N PHE A 217 -17.06 10.52 4.23
CA PHE A 217 -16.31 9.79 5.25
C PHE A 217 -15.36 8.75 4.63
N PHE A 218 -15.82 8.02 3.61
CA PHE A 218 -15.00 7.05 2.89
C PHE A 218 -13.86 7.70 2.13
N MET A 219 -14.17 8.68 1.27
CA MET A 219 -13.18 9.37 0.44
C MET A 219 -12.28 10.32 1.22
N GLY A 220 -12.76 10.86 2.34
CA GLY A 220 -12.07 11.89 3.09
C GLY A 220 -12.33 13.29 2.54
N ARG A 221 -12.69 14.22 3.41
CA ARG A 221 -13.03 15.60 3.03
C ARG A 221 -11.80 16.48 2.86
N GLU A 222 -10.84 16.42 3.78
CA GLU A 222 -9.63 17.24 3.75
C GLU A 222 -8.55 16.61 2.86
N LEU A 223 -7.94 17.41 1.97
CA LEU A 223 -6.93 16.93 1.02
C LEU A 223 -5.65 16.49 1.72
N ASN A 224 -5.11 17.28 2.64
CA ASN A 224 -3.86 16.99 3.34
C ASN A 224 -3.99 17.33 4.82
N PRO A 225 -4.69 16.52 5.62
CA PRO A 225 -4.86 16.81 7.04
C PRO A 225 -3.50 16.77 7.75
N ARG A 226 -3.09 17.93 8.25
CA ARG A 226 -1.78 18.16 8.87
C ARG A 226 -1.90 18.45 10.35
N ILE A 227 -1.09 17.81 11.19
CA ILE A 227 -1.05 18.09 12.63
C ILE A 227 0.22 18.89 12.93
N THR A 228 0.06 19.99 13.66
CA THR A 228 1.18 20.77 14.21
C THR A 228 1.36 20.37 15.67
N LEU A 229 2.53 19.83 16.00
CA LEU A 229 2.89 19.44 17.35
C LEU A 229 3.49 20.64 18.11
N PRO A 230 3.06 20.89 19.36
CA PRO A 230 3.50 22.05 20.15
C PRO A 230 4.89 21.81 20.79
N ILE A 231 5.90 21.47 19.99
CA ILE A 231 7.25 21.12 20.46
C ILE A 231 8.22 22.26 20.10
N PRO A 232 8.58 23.17 21.02
CA PRO A 232 9.23 24.44 20.67
C PRO A 232 10.65 24.30 20.12
N PHE A 233 11.36 23.22 20.43
CA PHE A 233 12.81 23.04 20.18
C PHE A 233 13.15 22.26 18.90
N VAL A 234 12.19 22.00 18.01
CA VAL A 234 12.44 21.34 16.70
C VAL A 234 12.10 22.27 15.53
N SER A 235 12.61 21.97 14.33
CA SER A 235 12.31 22.78 13.13
C SER A 235 10.82 22.77 12.79
N GLU A 236 10.31 23.81 12.13
CA GLU A 236 8.90 23.87 11.69
C GLU A 236 8.49 22.66 10.84
N ALA A 237 9.36 22.21 9.93
CA ALA A 237 9.11 21.02 9.12
C ALA A 237 9.06 19.72 9.94
N SER A 238 9.62 19.71 11.16
CA SER A 238 9.53 18.60 12.11
C SER A 238 8.28 18.66 12.98
N LYS A 239 7.76 19.87 13.25
CA LYS A 239 6.53 20.06 14.04
C LYS A 239 5.28 19.68 13.26
N ILE A 240 5.30 19.88 11.93
CA ILE A 240 4.13 19.70 11.08
C ILE A 240 4.30 18.43 10.25
N PHE A 241 3.44 17.45 10.46
CA PHE A 241 3.37 16.26 9.61
C PHE A 241 1.99 16.11 8.97
N ASP A 242 2.00 15.55 7.77
CA ASP A 242 0.82 15.18 7.01
C ASP A 242 0.43 13.75 7.37
N ILE A 243 -0.81 13.56 7.85
CA ILE A 243 -1.27 12.26 8.35
C ILE A 243 -1.22 11.21 7.22
N LYS A 244 -1.50 11.58 5.96
CA LYS A 244 -1.51 10.66 4.83
C LYS A 244 -0.14 10.07 4.59
N VAL A 245 0.82 10.96 4.38
CA VAL A 245 2.21 10.61 4.08
C VAL A 245 2.81 9.83 5.25
N PHE A 246 2.46 10.21 6.48
CA PHE A 246 2.87 9.48 7.66
C PHE A 246 2.32 8.04 7.64
N CYS A 247 1.01 7.85 7.49
CA CYS A 247 0.34 6.55 7.52
C CYS A 247 0.82 5.62 6.40
N GLU A 248 0.89 6.11 5.16
CA GLU A 248 1.30 5.35 3.98
C GLU A 248 2.74 4.82 4.14
N MET A 249 3.70 5.69 4.45
CA MET A 249 5.12 5.33 4.43
C MET A 249 5.62 4.65 5.70
N ARG A 250 5.08 4.98 6.87
CA ARG A 250 5.61 4.50 8.16
C ARG A 250 4.83 3.29 8.68
N PRO A 251 3.73 3.43 9.45
CA PRO A 251 3.09 2.26 10.02
C PRO A 251 2.58 1.28 8.94
N GLY A 252 2.20 1.77 7.75
CA GLY A 252 1.83 0.92 6.62
C GLY A 252 3.02 0.16 6.03
N MET A 253 3.81 0.83 5.19
CA MET A 253 4.87 0.18 4.41
C MET A 253 6.02 -0.40 5.27
N LEU A 254 6.42 0.25 6.37
CA LEU A 254 7.43 -0.34 7.28
C LEU A 254 6.81 -1.48 8.12
N GLY A 255 5.53 -1.35 8.51
CA GLY A 255 4.80 -2.42 9.21
C GLY A 255 4.75 -3.70 8.38
N TRP A 256 4.56 -3.59 7.06
CA TRP A 256 4.62 -4.73 6.13
C TRP A 256 5.96 -5.48 6.20
N ILE A 257 7.09 -4.77 6.18
CA ILE A 257 8.41 -5.40 6.30
C ILE A 257 8.55 -6.12 7.64
N ILE A 258 8.15 -5.47 8.74
CA ILE A 258 8.26 -6.03 10.09
C ILE A 258 7.41 -7.31 10.23
N LEU A 259 6.20 -7.33 9.65
CA LEU A 259 5.35 -8.53 9.63
C LEU A 259 6.00 -9.67 8.85
N ASN A 260 6.61 -9.40 7.69
CA ASN A 260 7.34 -10.42 6.93
C ASN A 260 8.52 -11.00 7.72
N LEU A 261 9.24 -10.18 8.47
CA LEU A 261 10.34 -10.64 9.32
C LEU A 261 9.85 -11.49 10.50
N SER A 262 8.72 -11.12 11.13
CA SER A 262 8.05 -11.96 12.12
C SER A 262 7.66 -13.33 11.54
N ASN A 263 7.12 -13.35 10.31
CA ASN A 263 6.77 -14.59 9.61
C ASN A 263 8.00 -15.48 9.33
N ILE A 264 9.16 -14.89 8.96
CA ILE A 264 10.42 -15.64 8.83
C ILE A 264 10.85 -16.23 10.17
N ALA A 265 10.80 -15.45 11.25
CA ALA A 265 11.17 -15.93 12.57
C ALA A 265 10.27 -17.10 13.02
N HIS A 266 8.97 -17.04 12.72
CA HIS A 266 8.07 -18.16 12.96
C HIS A 266 8.45 -19.39 12.13
N GLN A 267 8.72 -19.25 10.82
CA GLN A 267 9.15 -20.37 9.98
C GLN A 267 10.39 -21.04 10.56
N TYR A 268 11.38 -20.27 11.00
CA TYR A 268 12.60 -20.79 11.61
C TYR A 268 12.29 -21.67 12.85
N LYS A 269 11.32 -21.27 13.68
CA LYS A 269 10.92 -22.03 14.88
C LYS A 269 10.25 -23.35 14.53
N VAL A 270 9.30 -23.35 13.60
CA VAL A 270 8.49 -24.54 13.28
C VAL A 270 9.16 -25.48 12.28
N ASN A 271 10.19 -25.02 11.56
CA ASN A 271 10.88 -25.77 10.53
C ASN A 271 12.30 -26.18 10.98
N SER A 272 12.45 -26.60 12.24
CA SER A 272 13.71 -27.13 12.80
C SER A 272 14.94 -26.24 12.55
N GLY A 273 14.79 -24.92 12.65
CA GLY A 273 15.86 -23.95 12.41
C GLY A 273 16.20 -23.71 10.94
N GLN A 274 15.39 -24.19 10.00
CA GLN A 274 15.59 -23.99 8.56
C GLN A 274 14.64 -22.92 8.01
N ILE A 275 15.17 -22.09 7.11
CA ILE A 275 14.38 -21.07 6.40
C ILE A 275 14.42 -21.40 4.91
N THR A 276 13.25 -21.41 4.28
CA THR A 276 13.09 -21.71 2.86
C THR A 276 13.55 -20.56 1.97
N MET A 277 14.10 -20.88 0.80
CA MET A 277 14.37 -19.85 -0.21
C MET A 277 13.10 -19.13 -0.67
N SER A 278 11.94 -19.80 -0.64
CA SER A 278 10.67 -19.20 -1.04
C SER A 278 10.31 -18.00 -0.17
N ILE A 279 10.35 -18.12 1.17
CA ILE A 279 10.00 -17.00 2.06
C ILE A 279 11.05 -15.89 2.01
N LEU A 280 12.32 -16.25 1.77
CA LEU A 280 13.41 -15.29 1.66
C LEU A 280 13.29 -14.45 0.38
N LEU A 281 12.95 -15.07 -0.76
CA LEU A 281 12.74 -14.36 -2.01
C LEU A 281 11.57 -13.38 -1.91
N VAL A 282 10.41 -13.84 -1.41
CA VAL A 282 9.23 -12.97 -1.25
C VAL A 282 9.54 -11.81 -0.32
N THR A 283 10.07 -12.10 0.87
CA THR A 283 10.41 -11.07 1.86
C THR A 283 11.43 -10.08 1.31
N PHE A 284 12.46 -10.55 0.61
CA PHE A 284 13.46 -9.68 0.01
C PHE A 284 12.87 -8.77 -1.06
N PHE A 285 12.07 -9.29 -2.00
CA PHE A 285 11.51 -8.46 -3.07
C PHE A 285 10.52 -7.42 -2.53
N GLN A 286 9.67 -7.82 -1.58
CA GLN A 286 8.72 -6.93 -0.93
C GLN A 286 9.43 -5.85 -0.11
N ALA A 287 10.45 -6.21 0.67
CA ALA A 287 11.26 -5.25 1.42
C ALA A 287 12.04 -4.31 0.48
N PHE A 288 12.60 -4.83 -0.61
CA PHE A 288 13.29 -4.01 -1.61
C PHE A 288 12.34 -3.00 -2.27
N TYR A 289 11.12 -3.43 -2.61
CA TYR A 289 10.09 -2.55 -3.16
C TYR A 289 9.75 -1.40 -2.18
N ALA A 290 9.52 -1.73 -0.90
CA ALA A 290 9.20 -0.73 0.13
C ALA A 290 10.39 0.18 0.47
N ILE A 291 11.60 -0.36 0.57
CA ILE A 291 12.81 0.43 0.87
C ILE A 291 13.14 1.38 -0.29
N ASP A 292 12.91 0.96 -1.55
CA ASP A 292 13.06 1.86 -2.68
C ASP A 292 12.08 3.05 -2.61
N SER A 293 10.83 2.83 -2.18
CA SER A 293 9.90 3.95 -1.97
C SER A 293 10.32 4.86 -0.83
N PHE A 294 10.96 4.35 0.24
CA PHE A 294 11.52 5.18 1.30
C PHE A 294 12.74 5.98 0.87
N TYR A 295 13.55 5.42 -0.03
CA TYR A 295 14.70 6.12 -0.59
C TYR A 295 14.28 7.21 -1.58
N MET A 296 13.20 6.97 -2.33
CA MET A 296 12.59 7.91 -3.27
C MET A 296 11.37 8.64 -2.67
N GLU A 297 11.34 8.81 -1.34
CA GLU A 297 10.17 9.32 -0.59
C GLU A 297 9.54 10.59 -1.19
N PRO A 298 10.29 11.60 -1.67
CA PRO A 298 9.69 12.80 -2.25
C PRO A 298 8.79 12.55 -3.48
N ALA A 299 8.95 11.43 -4.17
CA ALA A 299 8.11 11.08 -5.31
C ALA A 299 6.63 10.90 -4.94
N ILE A 300 6.36 10.56 -3.66
CA ILE A 300 5.00 10.42 -3.11
C ILE A 300 4.17 11.70 -3.29
N LEU A 301 4.81 12.87 -3.28
CA LEU A 301 4.13 14.18 -3.36
C LEU A 301 3.45 14.43 -4.71
N THR A 302 3.57 13.50 -5.66
CA THR A 302 2.96 13.58 -6.99
C THR A 302 1.94 12.47 -7.26
N THR A 303 1.71 11.56 -6.30
CA THR A 303 0.72 10.49 -6.39
C THR A 303 -0.71 11.04 -6.26
N MET A 304 -1.71 10.27 -6.71
CA MET A 304 -3.11 10.68 -6.58
C MET A 304 -3.53 10.80 -5.12
N ASP A 305 -3.04 9.88 -4.29
CA ASP A 305 -3.33 9.78 -2.86
C ASP A 305 -2.96 11.08 -2.13
N VAL A 306 -1.88 11.75 -2.55
CA VAL A 306 -1.46 13.03 -1.96
C VAL A 306 -2.14 14.25 -2.60
N ILE A 307 -2.35 14.26 -3.92
CA ILE A 307 -2.74 15.49 -4.66
C ILE A 307 -4.20 15.56 -5.08
N MET A 308 -4.96 14.45 -5.00
CA MET A 308 -6.35 14.37 -5.47
C MET A 308 -7.30 13.79 -4.41
N ASP A 309 -6.90 12.70 -3.77
CA ASP A 309 -7.77 12.00 -2.83
C ASP A 309 -7.82 12.73 -1.49
N GLY A 310 -8.88 12.57 -0.70
CA GLY A 310 -8.88 13.04 0.68
C GLY A 310 -8.33 11.96 1.62
N PHE A 311 -7.98 12.31 2.86
CA PHE A 311 -7.72 11.27 3.86
C PHE A 311 -9.03 10.92 4.54
N GLY A 312 -9.60 9.78 4.18
CA GLY A 312 -10.81 9.22 4.80
C GLY A 312 -10.59 7.79 5.21
N PHE A 313 -11.69 7.07 5.43
CA PHE A 313 -11.62 5.64 5.77
C PHE A 313 -10.88 4.83 4.71
N MET A 314 -11.04 5.14 3.43
CA MET A 314 -10.37 4.40 2.35
C MET A 314 -8.84 4.40 2.51
N LEU A 315 -8.22 5.59 2.61
CA LEU A 315 -6.77 5.69 2.74
C LEU A 315 -6.31 5.23 4.13
N SER A 316 -7.00 5.63 5.19
CA SER A 316 -6.64 5.20 6.55
C SER A 316 -6.67 3.67 6.70
N PHE A 317 -7.67 2.99 6.13
CA PHE A 317 -7.76 1.54 6.16
C PHE A 317 -6.77 0.90 5.19
N GLY A 318 -6.62 1.48 3.99
CA GLY A 318 -5.66 1.07 2.98
C GLY A 318 -4.24 1.01 3.55
N ASP A 319 -3.81 2.10 4.16
CA ASP A 319 -2.45 2.27 4.67
C ASP A 319 -2.18 1.39 5.90
N LEU A 320 -3.09 1.41 6.88
CA LEU A 320 -2.81 0.84 8.21
C LEU A 320 -3.23 -0.61 8.36
N VAL A 321 -4.16 -1.08 7.52
CA VAL A 321 -4.73 -2.43 7.62
C VAL A 321 -4.50 -3.20 6.33
N TRP A 322 -4.91 -2.67 5.19
CA TRP A 322 -4.86 -3.44 3.94
C TRP A 322 -3.42 -3.75 3.52
N VAL A 323 -2.55 -2.75 3.43
CA VAL A 323 -1.17 -2.93 2.97
C VAL A 323 -0.39 -3.91 3.87
N PRO A 324 -0.29 -3.73 5.20
CA PRO A 324 0.53 -4.62 6.02
C PRO A 324 0.02 -6.06 6.04
N PHE A 325 -1.29 -6.27 6.09
CA PHE A 325 -1.87 -7.59 6.37
C PHE A 325 -2.30 -8.36 5.12
N ILE A 326 -2.63 -7.70 4.00
CA ILE A 326 -2.84 -8.39 2.71
C ILE A 326 -1.51 -8.67 2.03
N PHE A 327 -0.55 -7.74 2.08
CA PHE A 327 0.69 -7.89 1.30
C PHE A 327 1.67 -8.85 1.97
N SER A 328 1.45 -9.22 3.24
CA SER A 328 2.20 -10.25 3.97
C SER A 328 1.56 -11.64 3.89
N ILE A 329 0.44 -11.83 3.17
CA ILE A 329 -0.24 -13.14 3.09
C ILE A 329 0.70 -14.24 2.57
N GLN A 330 1.54 -13.95 1.59
CA GLN A 330 2.45 -14.95 1.03
C GLN A 330 3.51 -15.40 2.04
N THR A 331 4.07 -14.47 2.79
CA THR A 331 5.07 -14.80 3.82
C THR A 331 4.42 -15.49 5.01
N ARG A 332 3.18 -15.12 5.39
CA ARG A 332 2.42 -15.80 6.44
C ARG A 332 2.06 -17.24 6.04
N TYR A 333 1.60 -17.44 4.81
CA TYR A 333 1.36 -18.79 4.25
C TYR A 333 2.65 -19.63 4.29
N LEU A 334 3.77 -19.07 3.80
CA LEU A 334 5.05 -19.78 3.79
C LEU A 334 5.58 -20.04 5.21
N ALA A 335 5.28 -19.18 6.17
CA ALA A 335 5.68 -19.38 7.56
C ALA A 335 5.10 -20.66 8.17
N VAL A 336 3.87 -21.02 7.76
CA VAL A 336 3.21 -22.27 8.18
C VAL A 336 3.58 -23.43 7.27
N TYR A 337 3.69 -23.20 5.96
CA TYR A 337 4.04 -24.20 4.95
C TYR A 337 5.40 -23.90 4.30
N PRO A 338 6.50 -24.47 4.83
CA PRO A 338 7.85 -24.24 4.33
C PRO A 338 8.06 -24.91 2.96
N LEU A 339 7.64 -24.23 1.89
CA LEU A 339 7.81 -24.74 0.53
C LEU A 339 9.27 -24.56 0.05
N HIS A 340 9.93 -25.65 -0.30
CA HIS A 340 11.24 -25.62 -0.95
C HIS A 340 11.07 -25.66 -2.48
N ILE A 341 11.40 -24.55 -3.14
CA ILE A 341 11.48 -24.51 -4.60
C ILE A 341 12.90 -24.91 -5.07
N GLY A 342 12.96 -25.77 -6.10
CA GLY A 342 14.23 -26.17 -6.70
C GLY A 342 14.92 -25.03 -7.47
N PRO A 343 16.18 -25.22 -7.91
CA PRO A 343 16.95 -24.18 -8.61
C PRO A 343 16.24 -23.57 -9.84
N GLN A 344 15.48 -24.39 -10.58
CA GLN A 344 14.67 -23.93 -11.71
C GLN A 344 13.55 -22.97 -11.28
N GLY A 345 12.86 -23.28 -10.18
CA GLY A 345 11.83 -22.41 -9.61
C GLY A 345 12.41 -21.09 -9.13
N ILE A 346 13.58 -21.13 -8.47
CA ILE A 346 14.32 -19.93 -8.05
C ILE A 346 14.67 -19.08 -9.27
N ALA A 347 15.25 -19.68 -10.32
CA ALA A 347 15.63 -18.97 -11.54
C ALA A 347 14.41 -18.33 -12.24
N MET A 348 13.28 -19.02 -12.29
CA MET A 348 12.03 -18.49 -12.85
C MET A 348 11.55 -17.27 -12.06
N VAL A 349 11.47 -17.38 -10.73
CA VAL A 349 11.04 -16.29 -9.85
C VAL A 349 11.95 -15.06 -9.99
N LEU A 350 13.27 -15.27 -10.00
CA LEU A 350 14.25 -14.21 -10.22
C LEU A 350 14.10 -13.56 -11.59
N GLY A 351 13.86 -14.36 -12.63
CA GLY A 351 13.61 -13.86 -13.99
C GLY A 351 12.39 -12.96 -14.07
N VAL A 352 11.27 -13.39 -13.47
CA VAL A 352 10.03 -12.59 -13.40
C VAL A 352 10.28 -11.28 -12.65
N GLN A 353 10.91 -11.32 -11.48
CA GLN A 353 11.23 -10.12 -10.71
C GLN A 353 12.15 -9.16 -11.49
N ALA A 354 13.19 -9.68 -12.14
CA ALA A 354 14.15 -8.89 -12.89
C ALA A 354 13.48 -8.17 -14.08
N VAL A 355 12.63 -8.89 -14.84
CA VAL A 355 11.89 -8.31 -15.97
C VAL A 355 10.92 -7.23 -15.48
N GLY A 356 10.12 -7.53 -14.45
CA GLY A 356 9.16 -6.57 -13.90
C GLY A 356 9.83 -5.30 -13.40
N TYR A 357 10.88 -5.46 -12.58
CA TYR A 357 11.63 -4.32 -12.05
C TYR A 357 12.32 -3.52 -13.15
N TYR A 358 12.91 -4.19 -14.15
CA TYR A 358 13.54 -3.51 -15.28
C TYR A 358 12.54 -2.65 -16.04
N VAL A 359 11.37 -3.21 -16.41
CA VAL A 359 10.33 -2.46 -17.12
C VAL A 359 9.83 -1.28 -16.27
N PHE A 360 9.52 -1.52 -14.99
CA PHE A 360 9.03 -0.49 -14.07
C PHE A 360 10.03 0.67 -13.91
N ARG A 361 11.28 0.34 -13.57
CA ARG A 361 12.31 1.35 -13.27
C ARG A 361 12.79 2.05 -14.52
N SER A 362 13.03 1.32 -15.62
CA SER A 362 13.51 1.93 -16.86
C SER A 362 12.49 2.87 -17.47
N THR A 363 11.19 2.54 -17.40
CA THR A 363 10.09 3.41 -17.85
C THR A 363 10.03 4.71 -17.06
N ASN A 364 10.07 4.62 -15.73
CA ASN A 364 10.05 5.79 -14.85
C ASN A 364 11.31 6.64 -15.01
N ASN A 365 12.49 6.02 -15.09
CA ASN A 365 13.75 6.71 -15.34
C ASN A 365 13.77 7.42 -16.69
N GLN A 366 13.18 6.83 -17.74
CA GLN A 366 13.06 7.47 -19.06
C GLN A 366 12.24 8.77 -18.96
N LYS A 367 11.08 8.72 -18.28
CA LYS A 367 10.24 9.91 -18.03
C LYS A 367 11.00 10.95 -17.21
N ASN A 368 11.60 10.56 -16.09
CA ASN A 368 12.27 11.49 -15.19
C ASN A 368 13.46 12.17 -15.88
N ARG A 369 14.33 11.39 -16.55
CA ARG A 369 15.48 11.92 -17.27
C ARG A 369 15.07 12.86 -18.39
N PHE A 370 14.03 12.52 -19.16
CA PHE A 370 13.50 13.39 -20.21
C PHE A 370 12.92 14.70 -19.65
N ARG A 371 12.20 14.65 -18.52
CA ARG A 371 11.63 15.85 -17.88
C ARG A 371 12.71 16.75 -17.27
N THR A 372 13.80 16.18 -16.76
CA THR A 372 14.94 16.92 -16.19
C THR A 372 15.83 17.51 -17.27
N ASN A 373 16.23 16.71 -18.26
CA ASN A 373 17.09 17.13 -19.35
C ASN A 373 16.70 16.41 -20.66
N PRO A 374 15.86 17.03 -21.51
CA PRO A 374 15.48 16.48 -22.81
C PRO A 374 16.67 16.22 -23.74
N ASN A 375 17.80 16.92 -23.54
CA ASN A 375 18.99 16.80 -24.37
C ASN A 375 19.99 15.73 -23.88
N ASP A 376 19.69 15.02 -22.79
CA ASP A 376 20.53 13.92 -22.32
C ASP A 376 20.67 12.85 -23.43
N PRO A 377 21.89 12.39 -23.77
CA PRO A 377 22.13 11.44 -24.86
C PRO A 377 21.23 10.20 -24.82
N ARG A 378 20.82 9.78 -23.62
CA ARG A 378 20.03 8.57 -23.37
C ARG A 378 18.54 8.75 -23.68
N VAL A 379 18.06 9.98 -23.86
CA VAL A 379 16.65 10.29 -24.12
C VAL A 379 16.41 11.31 -25.24
N LYS A 380 17.44 12.00 -25.74
CA LYS A 380 17.32 13.02 -26.80
C LYS A 380 16.72 12.51 -28.12
N HIS A 381 16.82 11.21 -28.37
CA HIS A 381 16.27 10.56 -29.56
C HIS A 381 14.75 10.29 -29.44
N LEU A 382 14.17 10.49 -28.26
CA LEU A 382 12.76 10.23 -28.02
C LEU A 382 11.89 11.34 -28.62
N LYS A 383 10.86 10.93 -29.36
CA LYS A 383 9.80 11.77 -29.91
C LYS A 383 8.77 12.11 -28.84
N TYR A 384 8.22 13.32 -28.91
CA TYR A 384 7.17 13.82 -28.01
C TYR A 384 6.16 14.72 -28.72
N ILE A 385 4.99 14.90 -28.10
CA ILE A 385 4.03 15.95 -28.42
C ILE A 385 4.26 17.11 -27.45
N GLU A 386 4.36 18.32 -27.98
CA GLU A 386 4.31 19.54 -27.16
C GLU A 386 2.86 19.96 -26.96
N THR A 387 2.43 20.03 -25.71
CA THR A 387 1.03 20.30 -25.37
C THR A 387 0.79 21.80 -25.20
N ALA A 388 -0.44 22.24 -25.44
CA ALA A 388 -0.89 23.61 -25.19
C ALA A 388 -0.74 24.02 -23.70
N ALA A 389 -0.66 23.05 -22.80
CA ALA A 389 -0.38 23.25 -21.38
C ALA A 389 1.11 23.49 -21.06
N GLY A 390 1.99 23.56 -22.07
CA GLY A 390 3.43 23.82 -21.91
C GLY A 390 4.22 22.61 -21.43
N SER A 391 3.67 21.40 -21.55
CA SER A 391 4.34 20.15 -21.16
C SER A 391 4.61 19.27 -22.37
N ARG A 392 5.41 18.21 -22.18
CA ARG A 392 5.78 17.28 -23.25
C ARG A 392 5.31 15.87 -22.92
N LEU A 393 4.65 15.22 -23.87
CA LEU A 393 4.19 13.83 -23.78
C LEU A 393 5.04 12.95 -24.69
N LEU A 394 5.81 12.03 -24.10
CA LEU A 394 6.65 11.08 -24.84
C LEU A 394 5.78 10.11 -25.64
N ILE A 395 6.03 9.96 -26.95
CA ILE A 395 5.30 9.06 -27.87
C ILE A 395 6.21 7.96 -28.46
N SER A 396 7.36 7.73 -27.83
CA SER A 396 8.34 6.73 -28.26
C SER A 396 9.10 6.19 -27.04
N GLY A 397 9.91 5.15 -27.24
CA GLY A 397 10.46 4.39 -26.13
C GLY A 397 9.36 3.65 -25.38
N TRP A 398 9.50 3.49 -24.07
CA TRP A 398 8.53 2.81 -23.21
C TRP A 398 7.13 3.44 -23.30
N TRP A 399 7.08 4.76 -23.23
CA TRP A 399 5.83 5.53 -23.32
C TRP A 399 5.21 5.52 -24.73
N GLY A 400 5.94 5.03 -25.74
CA GLY A 400 5.38 4.73 -27.06
C GLY A 400 4.77 3.34 -27.19
N CYS A 401 5.15 2.39 -26.32
CA CYS A 401 4.63 1.01 -26.35
C CYS A 401 3.23 0.93 -25.72
N ALA A 402 3.06 1.52 -24.55
CA ALA A 402 1.78 1.67 -23.87
C ALA A 402 1.81 2.89 -22.96
N ARG A 403 0.64 3.51 -22.72
CA ARG A 403 0.54 4.75 -21.94
C ARG A 403 0.96 4.57 -20.47
N HIS A 404 0.83 3.36 -19.95
CA HIS A 404 1.14 2.95 -18.58
C HIS A 404 1.96 1.65 -18.55
N ILE A 405 2.98 1.53 -19.40
CA ILE A 405 3.86 0.34 -19.43
C ILE A 405 4.61 0.13 -18.10
N ASN A 406 4.79 1.17 -17.28
CA ASN A 406 5.29 1.04 -15.92
C ASN A 406 4.34 0.20 -15.05
N TYR A 407 3.02 0.27 -15.25
CA TYR A 407 2.05 -0.56 -14.52
C TYR A 407 2.16 -2.03 -14.94
N LEU A 408 2.53 -2.31 -16.20
CA LEU A 408 2.87 -3.68 -16.61
C LEU A 408 4.10 -4.19 -15.84
N GLY A 409 5.16 -3.38 -15.71
CA GLY A 409 6.33 -3.77 -14.93
C GLY A 409 5.99 -4.07 -13.46
N ASP A 410 5.15 -3.23 -12.87
CA ASP A 410 4.66 -3.40 -11.49
C ASP A 410 3.83 -4.69 -11.34
N TRP A 411 2.91 -4.92 -12.27
CA TRP A 411 2.11 -6.14 -12.31
C TRP A 411 2.97 -7.40 -12.51
N VAL A 412 4.01 -7.36 -13.34
CA VAL A 412 4.93 -8.50 -13.50
C VAL A 412 5.68 -8.79 -12.19
N MET A 413 6.11 -7.77 -11.44
CA MET A 413 6.73 -7.99 -10.12
C MET A 413 5.77 -8.67 -9.15
N SER A 414 4.47 -8.37 -9.19
CA SER A 414 3.49 -9.01 -8.31
C SER A 414 3.46 -10.54 -8.44
N TRP A 415 3.78 -11.09 -9.63
CA TRP A 415 3.89 -12.54 -9.82
C TRP A 415 5.04 -13.14 -9.01
N ALA A 416 6.18 -12.45 -8.89
CA ALA A 416 7.32 -12.94 -8.12
C ALA A 416 7.03 -12.99 -6.61
N TYR A 417 5.99 -12.29 -6.14
CA TYR A 417 5.55 -12.38 -4.74
C TYR A 417 4.71 -13.64 -4.51
N CYS A 418 3.93 -14.05 -5.51
CA CYS A 418 3.02 -15.20 -5.41
C CYS A 418 3.64 -16.52 -5.86
N LEU A 419 4.44 -16.55 -6.92
CA LEU A 419 5.01 -17.79 -7.47
C LEU A 419 5.76 -18.65 -6.44
N PRO A 420 6.50 -18.08 -5.46
CA PRO A 420 7.16 -18.87 -4.42
C PRO A 420 6.21 -19.62 -3.47
N THR A 421 4.90 -19.33 -3.46
CA THR A 421 3.91 -20.09 -2.67
C THR A 421 3.44 -21.36 -3.38
N GLY A 422 3.79 -21.53 -4.66
CA GLY A 422 3.40 -22.70 -5.46
C GLY A 422 1.88 -22.79 -5.65
N VAL A 423 1.37 -24.02 -5.64
CA VAL A 423 -0.06 -24.33 -5.81
C VAL A 423 -0.64 -25.13 -4.64
N ALA A 424 0.13 -25.39 -3.58
CA ALA A 424 -0.31 -26.28 -2.51
C ALA A 424 -1.35 -25.59 -1.61
N GLY A 425 -2.37 -26.33 -1.19
CA GLY A 425 -2.96 -26.11 0.14
C GLY A 425 -2.28 -27.06 1.12
N TYR A 426 -2.50 -26.86 2.41
CA TYR A 426 -1.91 -27.73 3.44
C TYR A 426 -2.92 -28.05 4.53
N LEU A 427 -2.70 -29.19 5.20
CA LEU A 427 -3.38 -29.59 6.42
C LEU A 427 -2.36 -29.64 7.56
N MET A 428 -2.79 -29.22 8.75
CA MET A 428 -1.97 -29.35 9.95
C MET A 428 -2.16 -30.74 10.54
N VAL A 429 -1.09 -31.54 10.55
CA VAL A 429 -1.09 -32.88 11.12
C VAL A 429 -0.10 -32.98 12.26
N GLU A 430 -0.45 -33.77 13.27
CA GLU A 430 0.43 -34.10 14.38
C GLU A 430 1.38 -35.22 13.95
N HIS A 431 2.67 -34.96 14.06
CA HIS A 431 3.75 -35.88 13.76
C HIS A 431 4.57 -36.12 15.02
N ALA A 432 4.69 -37.38 15.44
CA ALA A 432 5.58 -37.73 16.54
C ALA A 432 7.01 -37.85 16.01
N ASP A 433 7.93 -37.06 16.56
CA ASP A 433 9.35 -37.17 16.28
C ASP A 433 9.83 -38.58 16.69
N PRO A 434 10.42 -39.36 15.76
CA PRO A 434 10.77 -40.76 16.03
C PRO A 434 11.94 -40.92 17.01
N ILE A 435 12.70 -39.86 17.29
CA ILE A 435 13.86 -39.87 18.18
C ILE A 435 13.46 -39.41 19.58
N THR A 436 12.73 -38.29 19.69
CA THR A 436 12.40 -37.68 20.99
C THR A 436 11.01 -38.06 21.50
N GLY A 437 10.13 -38.56 20.64
CA GLY A 437 8.72 -38.80 20.95
C GLY A 437 7.89 -37.52 21.10
N ALA A 438 8.47 -36.34 20.85
CA ALA A 438 7.77 -35.08 20.91
C ALA A 438 6.74 -35.00 19.77
N ILE A 439 5.52 -34.56 20.08
CA ILE A 439 4.48 -34.32 19.07
C ILE A 439 4.67 -32.91 18.51
N GLU A 440 4.96 -32.84 17.22
CA GLU A 440 5.08 -31.59 16.47
C GLU A 440 3.92 -31.47 15.48
N LYS A 441 3.35 -30.27 15.33
CA LYS A 441 2.42 -29.99 14.25
C LYS A 441 3.18 -29.58 13.00
N ARG A 442 2.93 -30.24 11.88
CA ARG A 442 3.53 -29.92 10.59
C ARG A 442 2.47 -29.75 9.51
N ALA A 443 2.70 -28.78 8.64
CA ALA A 443 1.89 -28.58 7.46
C ALA A 443 2.25 -29.63 6.39
N VAL A 444 1.28 -30.40 5.94
CA VAL A 444 1.46 -31.43 4.91
C VAL A 444 0.50 -31.19 3.75
N GLU A 445 0.99 -31.31 2.53
CA GLU A 445 0.15 -31.26 1.32
C GLU A 445 -0.60 -32.59 1.18
N ALA A 446 -1.93 -32.53 1.21
CA ALA A 446 -2.80 -33.65 0.87
C ALA A 446 -3.43 -33.44 -0.53
N PRO A 447 -3.75 -34.51 -1.28
CA PRO A 447 -4.33 -34.38 -2.62
C PRO A 447 -5.59 -33.52 -2.68
N GLU A 448 -6.43 -33.56 -1.64
CA GLU A 448 -7.69 -32.81 -1.55
C GLU A 448 -7.51 -31.29 -1.36
N VAL A 449 -6.40 -30.86 -0.74
CA VAL A 449 -6.09 -29.43 -0.53
C VAL A 449 -5.22 -28.83 -1.63
N ARG A 450 -4.68 -29.64 -2.54
CA ARG A 450 -3.87 -29.13 -3.65
C ARG A 450 -4.66 -28.14 -4.50
N GLY A 451 -4.07 -26.99 -4.77
CA GLY A 451 -4.68 -25.87 -5.49
C GLY A 451 -5.33 -24.83 -4.57
N TRP A 452 -5.69 -25.19 -3.34
CA TRP A 452 -6.50 -24.32 -2.49
C TRP A 452 -5.71 -23.22 -1.75
N GLY A 453 -4.38 -23.26 -1.78
CA GLY A 453 -3.57 -22.10 -1.37
C GLY A 453 -3.61 -20.95 -2.39
N ILE A 454 -4.01 -21.21 -3.64
CA ILE A 454 -4.00 -20.19 -4.71
C ILE A 454 -4.98 -19.04 -4.43
N PRO A 455 -6.27 -19.28 -4.08
CA PRO A 455 -7.21 -18.20 -3.78
C PRO A 455 -6.73 -17.23 -2.70
N VAL A 456 -5.91 -17.70 -1.76
CA VAL A 456 -5.33 -16.88 -0.68
C VAL A 456 -4.07 -16.18 -1.17
N THR A 457 -3.08 -16.93 -1.63
CA THR A 457 -1.74 -16.39 -1.94
C THR A 457 -1.68 -15.57 -3.22
N TYR A 458 -2.56 -15.84 -4.19
CA TYR A 458 -2.71 -15.10 -5.45
C TYR A 458 -3.85 -14.07 -5.40
N PHE A 459 -4.54 -13.90 -4.26
CA PHE A 459 -5.50 -12.81 -4.10
C PHE A 459 -4.84 -11.45 -4.37
N PHE A 460 -3.58 -11.28 -3.93
CA PHE A 460 -2.79 -10.09 -4.21
C PHE A 460 -2.74 -9.76 -5.71
N MET A 461 -2.53 -10.76 -6.58
CA MET A 461 -2.51 -10.56 -8.04
C MET A 461 -3.84 -10.01 -8.55
N VAL A 462 -4.95 -10.58 -8.09
CA VAL A 462 -6.29 -10.17 -8.52
C VAL A 462 -6.59 -8.76 -8.04
N TYR A 463 -6.36 -8.49 -6.75
CA TYR A 463 -6.49 -7.17 -6.16
C TYR A 463 -5.64 -6.13 -6.90
N PHE A 464 -4.37 -6.42 -7.13
CA PHE A 464 -3.44 -5.49 -7.75
C PHE A 464 -3.80 -5.21 -9.22
N THR A 465 -4.31 -6.21 -9.94
CA THR A 465 -4.86 -6.02 -11.29
C THR A 465 -6.03 -5.03 -11.28
N ILE A 466 -6.99 -5.21 -10.36
CA ILE A 466 -8.14 -4.32 -10.23
C ILE A 466 -7.68 -2.90 -9.86
N LEU A 467 -6.74 -2.78 -8.92
CA LEU A 467 -6.14 -1.51 -8.49
C LEU A 467 -5.48 -0.79 -9.67
N LEU A 468 -4.64 -1.46 -10.46
CA LEU A 468 -3.93 -0.86 -11.59
C LEU A 468 -4.90 -0.44 -12.71
N LEU A 469 -5.93 -1.24 -12.99
CA LEU A 469 -6.98 -0.87 -13.95
C LEU A 469 -7.77 0.34 -13.48
N HIS A 470 -8.11 0.42 -12.19
CA HIS A 470 -8.78 1.58 -11.63
C HIS A 470 -7.87 2.82 -11.70
N ARG A 471 -6.61 2.68 -11.29
CA ARG A 471 -5.61 3.75 -11.30
C ARG A 471 -5.36 4.31 -12.69
N GLU A 472 -5.18 3.43 -13.69
CA GLU A 472 -5.03 3.82 -15.10
C GLU A 472 -6.22 4.66 -15.57
N ARG A 473 -7.45 4.24 -15.30
CA ARG A 473 -8.65 4.99 -15.72
C ARG A 473 -8.71 6.38 -15.09
N ARG A 474 -8.31 6.50 -13.82
CA ARG A 474 -8.23 7.80 -13.13
C ARG A 474 -7.15 8.68 -13.74
N ASP A 475 -5.99 8.12 -14.06
CA ASP A 475 -4.88 8.83 -14.70
C ASP A 475 -5.27 9.34 -16.09
N GLU A 476 -5.96 8.52 -16.89
CA GLU A 476 -6.51 8.90 -18.19
C GLU A 476 -7.50 10.06 -18.06
N ALA A 477 -8.45 9.98 -17.11
CA ALA A 477 -9.42 11.04 -16.89
C ALA A 477 -8.74 12.36 -16.46
N LYS A 478 -7.75 12.27 -15.58
CA LYS A 478 -6.93 13.41 -15.15
C LYS A 478 -6.15 14.01 -16.33
N CYS A 479 -5.47 13.18 -17.12
CA CYS A 479 -4.67 13.64 -18.26
C CYS A 479 -5.54 14.24 -19.37
N ARG A 480 -6.71 13.66 -19.64
CA ARG A 480 -7.70 14.24 -20.57
C ARG A 480 -8.21 15.60 -20.08
N ARG A 481 -8.53 15.75 -18.80
CA ARG A 481 -8.92 17.06 -18.22
C ARG A 481 -7.81 18.11 -18.32
N LYS A 482 -6.55 17.69 -18.18
CA LYS A 482 -5.40 18.60 -18.20
C LYS A 482 -4.95 18.98 -19.62
N TYR A 483 -4.86 18.03 -20.54
CA TYR A 483 -4.26 18.21 -21.87
C TYR A 483 -5.29 18.30 -23.00
N GLY A 484 -6.56 17.94 -22.76
CA GLY A 484 -7.64 18.06 -23.74
C GLY A 484 -7.29 17.40 -25.07
N LYS A 485 -7.34 18.16 -26.16
CA LYS A 485 -7.07 17.69 -27.53
C LYS A 485 -5.68 17.07 -27.71
N ASP A 486 -4.68 17.53 -26.94
CA ASP A 486 -3.35 16.93 -27.01
C ASP A 486 -3.32 15.52 -26.42
N TRP A 487 -4.18 15.24 -25.42
CA TRP A 487 -4.37 13.88 -24.91
C TRP A 487 -5.06 12.98 -25.94
N ASP A 488 -6.07 13.50 -26.62
CA ASP A 488 -6.74 12.74 -27.68
C ASP A 488 -5.77 12.42 -28.83
N ARG A 489 -4.90 13.37 -29.20
CA ARG A 489 -3.79 13.11 -30.13
C ARG A 489 -2.81 12.08 -29.57
N TYR A 490 -2.42 12.18 -28.30
CA TYR A 490 -1.52 11.22 -27.67
C TYR A 490 -2.09 9.79 -27.71
N THR A 491 -3.34 9.61 -27.30
CA THR A 491 -4.03 8.31 -27.27
C THR A 491 -4.29 7.73 -28.67
N SER A 492 -4.34 8.58 -29.71
CA SER A 492 -4.42 8.11 -31.10
C SER A 492 -3.11 7.47 -31.60
N ILE A 493 -1.97 7.90 -31.05
CA ILE A 493 -0.64 7.37 -31.37
C ILE A 493 -0.32 6.17 -30.47
N VAL A 494 -0.44 6.34 -29.16
CA VAL A 494 -0.16 5.30 -28.16
C VAL A 494 -1.49 4.70 -27.72
N LYS A 495 -1.93 3.67 -28.47
CA LYS A 495 -3.27 3.09 -28.32
C LYS A 495 -3.43 2.26 -27.06
N SER A 496 -2.45 1.40 -26.77
CA SER A 496 -2.47 0.51 -25.61
C SER A 496 -2.31 1.26 -24.30
N ARG A 497 -3.09 0.86 -23.31
CA ARG A 497 -3.11 1.42 -21.96
C ARG A 497 -2.00 0.84 -21.12
N ILE A 498 -1.98 -0.49 -20.93
CA ILE A 498 -1.04 -1.18 -20.04
C ILE A 498 -0.28 -2.26 -20.81
N VAL A 499 -0.99 -3.14 -21.51
CA VAL A 499 -0.41 -4.31 -22.17
C VAL A 499 -0.40 -4.07 -23.68
N PRO A 500 0.78 -3.85 -24.29
CA PRO A 500 0.89 -3.58 -25.71
C PRO A 500 0.16 -4.63 -26.56
N GLY A 501 -0.74 -4.19 -27.43
CA GLY A 501 -1.50 -5.06 -28.33
C GLY A 501 -2.69 -5.80 -27.70
N ILE A 502 -2.89 -5.73 -26.38
CA ILE A 502 -3.99 -6.41 -25.68
C ILE A 502 -4.96 -5.40 -25.04
N TYR A 503 -4.44 -4.46 -24.24
CA TYR A 503 -5.21 -3.46 -23.50
C TYR A 503 -4.47 -2.13 -23.45
#